data_AF-A0A2S7Z0Z2-F1
#
_entry.id   AF-A0A2S7Z0Z2-F1
#
_cell.length_a   1.000
_cell.length_b   1.000
_cell.length_c   1.000
_cell.angle_alpha   90.00
_cell.angle_beta   90.00
_cell.angle_gamma   90.00
#
_symmetry.space_group_name_H-M   'P 1'
#
loop_
_entity.id
_entity.type
_entity.pdbx_description
1 polymer ?
#
loop_
_entity_poly.entity_id
_entity_poly.type
_entity_poly.pdbx_seq_one_letter_code
_entity_poly.pdbx_strand_id
1 'polypeptide(L)'
;MNTIFKVVWSASKQCYVVASELATNTSGKKKIMVATVLAALAMGSSLQVGAETTVTADQVNAVHIKADTIKVEHGGILTEIGGDVINISSGHDLDSWVTQLQAGMIGIRNGDSRFMVAEGGAEITDLEHKNAAGMMPKGFGIFGENDNEMQFTLDKVDVGGNKIENVAEGIADTDAVNLKQLKSYVNATDKDTHSTVTAGKNIKVNTSTNSDNTNNYEVELEKDLTGVNSISLEDRIGHKTIKINGNDGSIKAGNLDVNNIEARSITFDGEDIVTKLDRNELSMIANDISGIPWKTILNPGLIAVETSETNTYISRHGFNISDVDETSETLIEPKGLTLANKDGKVLEFNLDKISAGSMKIQDVAEGTADTDAVNVKQLKDSISNISNVAVDAAGIKLGYKADGVNAQTTSLKDGLNFKSGELTTATVGENGEVTYNVKTSILVVDANGKVTGESGIATSDNVATVINQVVQQNTSDTKELKQAISSVSSETQRVGAHAAAMAALKPIQYDPLEPTQVMAGVGNYRGETAAALGLAHYTNENTMLNVGVTLGSTHNMVNAGITHKFGYSPEKKNIPERYKGGPISSIYVMQDEMTRMQAKNDAQQLEIEQQRAEIESLKAMVSQLLVKN
;
A
#
# COMPACT_ATOMS: atom_id res chain seq x y z
N MET A 1 -28.00 177.72 -5.53
CA MET A 1 -28.62 179.01 -5.17
C MET A 1 -28.27 179.23 -3.71
N ASN A 2 -27.60 180.28 -3.25
CA ASN A 2 -27.62 181.64 -3.75
C ASN A 2 -26.54 182.45 -3.03
N THR A 3 -25.88 183.28 -3.81
CA THR A 3 -25.35 184.59 -3.45
C THR A 3 -26.30 185.38 -2.55
N ILE A 4 -25.80 185.90 -1.43
CA ILE A 4 -26.49 186.92 -0.62
C ILE A 4 -25.51 188.10 -0.52
N PHE A 5 -25.39 188.98 -1.52
CA PHE A 5 -24.37 190.04 -1.62
C PHE A 5 -24.87 191.27 -2.46
N LYS A 6 -24.49 192.53 -2.14
CA LYS A 6 -24.85 193.77 -2.88
C LYS A 6 -23.81 194.92 -2.79
N VAL A 7 -23.42 195.53 -3.93
CA VAL A 7 -22.43 196.63 -4.04
C VAL A 7 -23.00 198.02 -3.72
N VAL A 8 -22.31 198.83 -2.90
CA VAL A 8 -22.72 200.21 -2.52
C VAL A 8 -21.53 201.20 -2.51
N TRP A 9 -21.81 202.48 -2.82
CA TRP A 9 -20.85 203.60 -2.88
C TRP A 9 -20.38 204.07 -1.49
N SER A 10 -19.08 204.19 -1.29
CA SER A 10 -18.43 204.81 -0.12
C SER A 10 -17.86 206.18 -0.51
N ALA A 11 -18.43 207.26 0.03
CA ALA A 11 -17.91 208.62 -0.16
C ALA A 11 -16.60 208.88 0.61
N SER A 12 -16.30 208.10 1.68
CA SER A 12 -15.10 208.25 2.53
C SER A 12 -13.86 207.54 2.01
N LYS A 13 -14.03 206.54 1.13
CA LYS A 13 -12.99 206.02 0.22
C LYS A 13 -13.16 206.48 -1.22
N GLN A 14 -14.17 207.28 -1.54
CA GLN A 14 -14.50 207.58 -2.93
C GLN A 14 -14.52 206.29 -3.80
N CYS A 15 -15.16 205.19 -3.34
CA CYS A 15 -15.21 203.90 -4.08
C CYS A 15 -16.42 202.99 -3.72
N TYR A 16 -16.79 202.01 -4.56
CA TYR A 16 -17.93 201.06 -4.39
C TYR A 16 -17.51 199.68 -3.83
N VAL A 17 -18.33 198.96 -3.02
CA VAL A 17 -18.07 197.52 -2.64
C VAL A 17 -19.28 196.70 -2.14
N VAL A 18 -19.21 195.36 -2.26
CA VAL A 18 -20.26 194.30 -2.12
C VAL A 18 -20.54 193.82 -0.66
N ALA A 19 -21.80 193.64 -0.21
CA ALA A 19 -22.21 193.32 1.18
C ALA A 19 -23.41 192.32 1.32
N SER A 20 -23.43 191.43 2.32
CA SER A 20 -24.44 190.36 2.50
C SER A 20 -25.63 190.72 3.44
N GLU A 21 -26.87 190.49 2.96
CA GLU A 21 -28.18 190.69 3.60
C GLU A 21 -28.58 189.54 4.56
N LEU A 22 -28.45 189.69 5.88
CA LEU A 22 -29.31 189.02 6.88
C LEU A 22 -29.04 189.72 8.22
N ALA A 23 -29.91 190.68 8.49
CA ALA A 23 -29.71 191.86 9.32
C ALA A 23 -30.12 191.67 10.78
N THR A 24 -29.70 192.59 11.65
CA THR A 24 -30.58 193.55 12.39
C THR A 24 -29.71 194.31 13.40
N ASN A 25 -29.62 195.63 13.32
CA ASN A 25 -30.55 196.64 13.85
C ASN A 25 -30.35 196.92 15.35
N THR A 26 -30.05 198.20 15.65
CA THR A 26 -30.43 199.02 16.84
C THR A 26 -30.28 198.43 18.24
N SER A 27 -29.86 199.15 19.26
CA SER A 27 -29.70 200.58 19.50
C SER A 27 -29.11 200.70 20.91
N GLY A 28 -28.30 201.71 21.19
CA GLY A 28 -28.82 202.87 21.91
C GLY A 28 -27.72 203.32 22.87
N LYS A 29 -27.15 204.51 22.71
CA LYS A 29 -27.63 205.71 23.40
C LYS A 29 -28.21 205.40 24.79
N LYS A 30 -27.41 205.66 25.82
CA LYS A 30 -27.61 206.73 26.81
C LYS A 30 -26.25 206.92 27.52
N LYS A 31 -25.62 208.10 27.45
CA LYS A 31 -25.95 209.30 28.24
C LYS A 31 -25.98 208.94 29.73
N ILE A 32 -25.23 209.54 30.65
CA ILE A 32 -24.71 210.91 30.77
C ILE A 32 -23.92 210.89 32.10
N MET A 33 -22.66 211.36 32.11
CA MET A 33 -22.25 212.66 32.69
C MET A 33 -22.17 212.59 34.24
N VAL A 34 -21.03 212.80 34.89
CA VAL A 34 -20.46 214.07 35.42
C VAL A 34 -19.41 213.56 36.46
N ALA A 35 -18.20 214.07 36.69
CA ALA A 35 -17.73 215.44 36.74
C ALA A 35 -16.19 215.49 36.64
N THR A 36 -15.69 216.61 36.13
CA THR A 36 -14.47 217.25 36.62
C THR A 36 -14.61 217.61 38.11
N VAL A 37 -13.55 217.36 38.90
CA VAL A 37 -13.04 218.22 40.00
C VAL A 37 -13.80 218.21 41.35
N LEU A 38 -13.23 217.56 42.37
CA LEU A 38 -12.71 218.30 43.53
C LEU A 38 -11.21 218.47 43.22
N ALA A 39 -10.67 219.63 42.90
CA ALA A 39 -10.41 220.73 43.82
C ALA A 39 -9.86 220.19 45.14
N ALA A 40 -8.60 220.52 45.42
CA ALA A 40 -8.01 220.36 46.73
C ALA A 40 -8.99 220.77 47.86
N LEU A 41 -9.18 219.90 48.85
CA LEU A 41 -8.53 220.15 50.15
C LEU A 41 -7.49 219.04 50.33
N ALA A 42 -6.25 219.38 50.03
CA ALA A 42 -5.12 218.70 50.64
C ALA A 42 -5.21 218.93 52.17
N MET A 43 -4.71 218.09 53.06
CA MET A 43 -3.55 217.20 53.00
C MET A 43 -3.73 216.04 53.99
N GLY A 44 -3.25 214.83 53.68
CA GLY A 44 -2.97 213.77 54.68
C GLY A 44 -4.14 212.84 55.03
N SER A 45 -3.91 211.53 54.91
CA SER A 45 -4.91 210.49 54.61
C SER A 45 -5.12 209.43 55.71
N SER A 46 -6.39 209.04 55.86
CA SER A 46 -6.93 207.77 56.40
C SER A 46 -8.34 207.62 55.76
N LEU A 47 -8.90 206.46 55.41
CA LEU A 47 -9.20 205.27 56.22
C LEU A 47 -9.57 204.03 55.35
N GLN A 48 -9.67 202.90 56.05
CA GLN A 48 -9.82 201.45 55.78
C GLN A 48 -11.16 200.93 55.19
N VAL A 49 -11.16 199.74 54.54
CA VAL A 49 -12.02 198.53 54.74
C VAL A 49 -11.92 197.53 53.56
N GLY A 50 -11.89 196.21 53.86
CA GLY A 50 -11.91 195.09 52.91
C GLY A 50 -13.32 194.62 52.52
N ALA A 51 -13.49 194.29 51.23
CA ALA A 51 -14.66 193.65 50.66
C ALA A 51 -14.23 192.95 49.35
N GLU A 52 -14.83 191.79 49.07
CA GLU A 52 -14.59 190.96 47.89
C GLU A 52 -14.97 191.72 46.61
N THR A 53 -14.04 191.84 45.67
CA THR A 53 -14.17 192.72 44.50
C THR A 53 -14.57 191.90 43.27
N THR A 54 -15.86 191.92 42.91
CA THR A 54 -16.33 191.36 41.64
C THR A 54 -15.97 192.31 40.49
N VAL A 55 -15.13 191.85 39.55
CA VAL A 55 -14.79 192.58 38.33
C VAL A 55 -15.59 192.00 37.17
N THR A 56 -16.67 192.67 36.77
CA THR A 56 -17.41 192.33 35.55
C THR A 56 -16.77 193.00 34.33
N ALA A 57 -16.20 192.20 33.44
CA ALA A 57 -15.63 192.65 32.16
C ALA A 57 -16.00 191.67 31.04
N ASP A 58 -16.48 192.17 29.89
CA ASP A 58 -16.87 191.35 28.73
C ASP A 58 -15.69 190.54 28.17
N GLN A 59 -14.48 191.07 28.28
CA GLN A 59 -13.25 190.38 27.92
C GLN A 59 -12.15 190.72 28.93
N VAL A 60 -11.56 189.70 29.52
CA VAL A 60 -10.36 189.83 30.36
C VAL A 60 -9.19 189.29 29.58
N ASN A 61 -8.34 190.19 29.08
CA ASN A 61 -7.12 189.83 28.37
C ASN A 61 -5.95 189.94 29.35
N ALA A 62 -5.69 188.87 30.09
CA ALA A 62 -4.64 188.80 31.10
C ALA A 62 -3.56 187.81 30.66
N VAL A 63 -2.33 188.29 30.53
CA VAL A 63 -1.19 187.44 30.13
C VAL A 63 -0.78 186.49 31.25
N HIS A 64 -0.98 186.90 32.50
CA HIS A 64 -0.72 186.07 33.67
C HIS A 64 -1.85 186.26 34.68
N ILE A 65 -2.60 185.19 34.91
CA ILE A 65 -3.56 185.10 36.01
C ILE A 65 -2.90 184.24 37.08
N LYS A 66 -2.66 184.82 38.26
CA LYS A 66 -2.16 184.09 39.41
C LYS A 66 -3.31 183.95 40.40
N ALA A 67 -3.89 182.76 40.43
CA ALA A 67 -5.01 182.41 41.29
C ALA A 67 -4.83 180.96 41.73
N ASP A 68 -5.24 180.65 42.97
CA ASP A 68 -5.21 179.26 43.46
C ASP A 68 -6.20 178.38 42.70
N THR A 69 -7.27 179.00 42.22
CA THR A 69 -8.29 178.32 41.41
C THR A 69 -8.83 179.29 40.37
N ILE A 70 -8.96 178.82 39.13
CA ILE A 70 -9.64 179.53 38.06
C ILE A 70 -10.89 178.73 37.71
N LYS A 71 -12.06 179.32 37.93
CA LYS A 71 -13.35 178.78 37.50
C LYS A 71 -13.82 179.54 36.29
N VAL A 72 -14.00 178.83 35.18
CA VAL A 72 -14.59 179.36 33.95
C VAL A 72 -15.90 178.61 33.74
N GLU A 73 -17.00 179.31 33.94
CA GLU A 73 -18.33 178.77 33.67
C GLU A 73 -18.90 179.42 32.41
N HIS A 74 -19.27 178.60 31.43
CA HIS A 74 -19.95 179.07 30.23
C HIS A 74 -20.86 177.99 29.67
N GLY A 75 -22.14 178.32 29.45
CA GLY A 75 -23.11 177.41 28.83
C GLY A 75 -23.39 176.14 29.64
N GLY A 76 -23.32 176.21 30.97
CA GLY A 76 -23.53 175.05 31.87
C GLY A 76 -22.30 174.15 32.02
N ILE A 77 -21.19 174.45 31.35
CA ILE A 77 -19.91 173.76 31.57
C ILE A 77 -19.07 174.58 32.55
N LEU A 78 -18.70 173.94 33.65
CA LEU A 78 -17.75 174.44 34.62
C LEU A 78 -16.39 173.82 34.35
N THR A 79 -15.46 174.65 33.87
CA THR A 79 -14.03 174.32 33.83
C THR A 79 -13.38 174.88 35.09
N GLU A 80 -12.89 174.01 35.96
CA GLU A 80 -12.15 174.37 37.16
C GLU A 80 -10.68 173.97 36.97
N ILE A 81 -9.80 174.96 36.96
CA ILE A 81 -8.34 174.78 36.96
C ILE A 81 -7.87 175.05 38.39
N GLY A 82 -7.48 173.99 39.10
CA GLY A 82 -6.99 174.05 40.47
C GLY A 82 -5.69 173.28 40.59
N GLY A 83 -4.60 173.97 40.95
CA GLY A 83 -3.28 173.34 41.05
C GLY A 83 -2.80 172.74 39.72
N ASP A 84 -2.61 171.42 39.70
CA ASP A 84 -2.15 170.61 38.55
C ASP A 84 -3.28 169.87 37.81
N VAL A 85 -4.53 170.10 38.21
CA VAL A 85 -5.72 169.43 37.65
C VAL A 85 -6.61 170.41 36.91
N ILE A 86 -7.10 169.98 35.75
CA ILE A 86 -8.18 170.62 35.02
C ILE A 86 -9.39 169.70 35.06
N ASN A 87 -10.43 170.14 35.76
CA ASN A 87 -11.73 169.46 35.75
C ASN A 87 -12.68 170.21 34.83
N ILE A 88 -13.31 169.50 33.92
CA ILE A 88 -14.35 170.02 33.03
C ILE A 88 -15.61 169.23 33.34
N SER A 89 -16.60 169.89 33.93
CA SER A 89 -17.87 169.28 34.33
C SER A 89 -19.04 169.99 33.66
N SER A 90 -20.09 169.25 33.31
CA SER A 90 -21.30 169.79 32.65
C SER A 90 -22.46 170.10 33.60
N GLY A 91 -22.26 170.04 34.93
CA GLY A 91 -23.32 170.27 35.91
C GLY A 91 -22.99 169.82 37.34
N HIS A 92 -23.82 170.22 38.29
CA HIS A 92 -23.59 170.16 39.75
C HIS A 92 -23.88 168.80 40.43
N ASP A 93 -23.99 167.68 39.69
CA ASP A 93 -24.31 166.34 40.22
C ASP A 93 -23.37 165.23 39.70
N LEU A 94 -23.46 164.04 40.32
CA LEU A 94 -22.60 162.88 40.05
C LEU A 94 -22.86 162.18 38.70
N ASP A 95 -23.94 162.54 38.00
CA ASP A 95 -24.33 161.97 36.70
C ASP A 95 -23.86 162.82 35.51
N SER A 96 -23.39 164.03 35.79
CA SER A 96 -22.81 164.94 34.81
C SER A 96 -21.53 164.37 34.20
N TRP A 97 -21.27 164.68 32.92
CA TRP A 97 -19.98 164.35 32.30
C TRP A 97 -18.87 165.10 33.02
N VAL A 98 -17.88 164.37 33.53
CA VAL A 98 -16.69 164.91 34.17
C VAL A 98 -15.47 164.41 33.41
N THR A 99 -14.72 165.36 32.85
CA THR A 99 -13.39 165.11 32.30
C THR A 99 -12.35 165.70 33.25
N GLN A 100 -11.49 164.86 33.77
CA GLN A 100 -10.35 165.25 34.58
C GLN A 100 -9.07 165.06 33.77
N LEU A 101 -8.32 166.15 33.60
CA LEU A 101 -6.99 166.12 33.02
C LEU A 101 -5.98 166.45 34.13
N GLN A 102 -5.04 165.54 34.34
CA GLN A 102 -3.87 165.72 35.19
C GLN A 102 -2.65 165.20 34.43
N ALA A 103 -1.45 165.65 34.77
CA ALA A 103 -0.24 165.09 34.16
C ALA A 103 -0.21 163.56 34.29
N GLY A 104 -0.16 162.84 33.16
CA GLY A 104 -0.13 161.38 33.13
C GLY A 104 -1.50 160.67 33.23
N MET A 105 -2.61 161.40 33.39
CA MET A 105 -3.95 160.81 33.49
C MET A 105 -5.00 161.61 32.72
N ILE A 106 -5.83 160.90 31.96
CA ILE A 106 -7.09 161.43 31.44
C ILE A 106 -8.21 160.54 31.97
N GLY A 107 -9.08 161.10 32.79
CA GLY A 107 -10.29 160.43 33.27
C GLY A 107 -11.51 161.07 32.64
N ILE A 108 -12.40 160.27 32.07
CA ILE A 108 -13.73 160.68 31.63
C ILE A 108 -14.76 159.81 32.36
N ARG A 109 -15.75 160.43 32.97
CA ARG A 109 -16.85 159.73 33.64
C ARG A 109 -18.19 160.30 33.17
N ASN A 110 -19.17 159.43 32.99
CA ASN A 110 -20.58 159.77 32.86
C ASN A 110 -21.43 158.92 33.84
N GLY A 111 -22.77 158.98 33.71
CA GLY A 111 -23.70 158.22 34.55
C GLY A 111 -23.65 156.69 34.42
N ASP A 112 -23.00 156.14 33.39
CA ASP A 112 -22.95 154.68 33.15
C ASP A 112 -21.55 154.08 33.33
N SER A 113 -20.51 154.84 32.99
CA SER A 113 -19.16 154.31 32.85
C SER A 113 -18.08 155.34 33.14
N ARG A 114 -16.88 154.82 33.44
CA ARG A 114 -15.66 155.59 33.57
C ARG A 114 -14.63 155.04 32.59
N PHE A 115 -14.14 155.93 31.73
CA PHE A 115 -12.97 155.69 30.90
C PHE A 115 -11.75 156.35 31.54
N MET A 116 -10.66 155.59 31.67
CA MET A 116 -9.42 156.08 32.26
C MET A 116 -8.25 155.69 31.36
N VAL A 117 -7.42 156.68 31.06
CA VAL A 117 -6.08 156.47 30.50
C VAL A 117 -5.09 156.91 31.55
N ALA A 118 -4.25 156.00 31.98
CA ALA A 118 -3.19 156.25 32.95
C ALA A 118 -1.92 155.47 32.55
N GLU A 119 -0.85 155.67 33.30
CA GLU A 119 0.38 154.90 33.11
C GLU A 119 0.09 153.40 33.25
N GLY A 120 0.22 152.66 32.14
CA GLY A 120 -0.01 151.21 32.09
C GLY A 120 -1.18 150.73 31.24
N GLY A 121 -2.10 151.60 30.80
CA GLY A 121 -3.17 151.19 29.90
C GLY A 121 -4.35 152.14 29.76
N ALA A 122 -5.31 151.72 28.95
CA ALA A 122 -6.61 152.36 28.81
C ALA A 122 -7.70 151.37 29.22
N GLU A 123 -8.61 151.80 30.08
CA GLU A 123 -9.68 150.94 30.60
C GLU A 123 -11.01 151.69 30.55
N ILE A 124 -12.05 150.99 30.13
CA ILE A 124 -13.44 151.39 30.37
C ILE A 124 -14.03 150.43 31.40
N THR A 125 -14.57 151.00 32.47
CA THR A 125 -15.24 150.28 33.55
C THR A 125 -16.65 150.78 33.70
N ASP A 126 -17.58 149.90 34.04
CA ASP A 126 -18.84 150.35 34.63
C ASP A 126 -18.58 151.02 36.01
N LEU A 127 -19.53 151.85 36.46
CA LEU A 127 -19.37 152.56 37.73
C LEU A 127 -19.36 151.63 38.96
N GLU A 128 -19.89 150.41 38.82
CA GLU A 128 -19.91 149.38 39.87
C GLU A 128 -18.61 148.52 39.91
N HIS A 129 -17.73 148.68 38.93
CA HIS A 129 -16.48 147.92 38.76
C HIS A 129 -16.67 146.41 38.59
N LYS A 130 -17.78 146.01 37.98
CA LYS A 130 -18.15 144.62 37.70
C LYS A 130 -17.77 144.20 36.29
N ASN A 131 -17.81 145.13 35.35
CA ASN A 131 -17.45 144.88 33.96
C ASN A 131 -16.39 145.88 33.52
N ALA A 132 -15.32 145.35 32.95
CA ALA A 132 -14.21 146.13 32.46
C ALA A 132 -13.77 145.63 31.09
N ALA A 133 -13.45 146.55 30.19
CA ALA A 133 -12.72 146.26 28.98
C ALA A 133 -11.47 147.13 28.94
N GLY A 134 -10.32 146.47 28.82
CA GLY A 134 -9.02 147.11 28.99
C GLY A 134 -8.05 146.72 27.90
N MET A 135 -7.22 147.70 27.52
CA MET A 135 -6.04 147.49 26.71
C MET A 135 -4.81 147.68 27.60
N MET A 136 -3.99 146.63 27.67
CA MET A 136 -2.66 146.64 28.27
C MET A 136 -1.62 146.53 27.14
N PRO A 137 -0.34 146.89 27.35
CA PRO A 137 0.69 146.82 26.31
C PRO A 137 0.86 145.44 25.62
N LYS A 138 0.39 144.35 26.25
CA LYS A 138 0.52 142.97 25.77
C LYS A 138 -0.81 142.28 25.45
N GLY A 139 -1.92 143.00 25.46
CA GLY A 139 -3.20 142.37 25.13
C GLY A 139 -4.43 143.20 25.39
N PHE A 140 -5.56 142.59 25.03
CA PHE A 140 -6.90 143.09 25.28
C PHE A 140 -7.65 142.08 26.14
N GLY A 141 -8.31 142.59 27.18
CA GLY A 141 -9.10 141.78 28.12
C GLY A 141 -10.51 142.35 28.27
N ILE A 142 -11.49 141.45 28.31
CA ILE A 142 -12.84 141.73 28.79
C ILE A 142 -13.05 140.92 30.07
N PHE A 143 -13.43 141.62 31.13
CA PHE A 143 -13.68 141.09 32.47
C PHE A 143 -15.14 141.38 32.83
N GLY A 144 -15.84 140.40 33.38
CA GLY A 144 -17.25 140.53 33.77
C GLY A 144 -17.62 139.73 35.02
N GLU A 145 -18.82 139.94 35.55
CA GLU A 145 -19.30 139.53 36.89
C GLU A 145 -19.39 138.00 37.15
N ASN A 146 -18.88 137.12 36.26
CA ASN A 146 -19.05 135.66 36.33
C ASN A 146 -17.76 134.83 36.06
N ASP A 147 -16.56 135.37 36.31
CA ASP A 147 -15.26 134.73 36.00
C ASP A 147 -15.06 134.33 34.52
N ASN A 148 -15.97 134.78 33.64
CA ASN A 148 -15.84 134.62 32.20
C ASN A 148 -14.97 135.76 31.67
N GLU A 149 -13.67 135.49 31.59
CA GLU A 149 -12.70 136.40 31.03
C GLU A 149 -12.38 136.00 29.59
N MET A 150 -12.46 136.97 28.68
CA MET A 150 -11.92 136.83 27.34
C MET A 150 -10.58 137.52 27.29
N GLN A 151 -9.53 136.77 26.98
CA GLN A 151 -8.17 137.29 26.93
C GLN A 151 -7.54 136.99 25.57
N PHE A 152 -7.14 138.06 24.89
CA PHE A 152 -6.29 138.00 23.72
C PHE A 152 -4.90 138.50 24.10
N THR A 153 -4.01 137.56 24.38
CA THR A 153 -2.62 137.80 24.76
C THR A 153 -1.68 137.20 23.71
N LEU A 154 -0.40 137.52 23.81
CA LEU A 154 0.61 136.97 22.89
C LEU A 154 0.75 135.44 22.97
N ASP A 155 0.52 134.87 24.16
CA ASP A 155 0.74 133.44 24.43
C ASP A 155 -0.56 132.62 24.38
N LYS A 156 -1.71 133.28 24.50
CA LYS A 156 -3.00 132.61 24.68
C LYS A 156 -4.15 133.41 24.05
N VAL A 157 -4.97 132.68 23.30
CA VAL A 157 -6.34 133.07 23.00
C VAL A 157 -7.25 132.29 23.95
N ASP A 158 -7.82 132.97 24.94
CA ASP A 158 -8.83 132.40 25.82
C ASP A 158 -10.20 132.97 25.46
N VAL A 159 -11.12 132.09 25.07
CA VAL A 159 -12.49 132.44 24.71
C VAL A 159 -13.47 132.23 25.86
N GLY A 160 -13.00 132.02 27.10
CA GLY A 160 -13.85 131.94 28.28
C GLY A 160 -14.85 130.78 28.23
N GLY A 161 -14.41 129.61 27.74
CA GLY A 161 -15.26 128.41 27.59
C GLY A 161 -16.30 128.46 26.46
N ASN A 162 -16.33 129.54 25.67
CA ASN A 162 -17.25 129.66 24.54
C ASN A 162 -16.88 128.71 23.39
N LYS A 163 -17.90 128.26 22.64
CA LYS A 163 -17.71 127.45 21.44
C LYS A 163 -17.05 128.29 20.34
N ILE A 164 -16.02 127.74 19.71
CA ILE A 164 -15.42 128.29 18.50
C ILE A 164 -16.19 127.72 17.30
N GLU A 165 -17.02 128.55 16.68
CA GLU A 165 -17.75 128.16 15.47
C GLU A 165 -16.96 128.50 14.21
N ASN A 166 -17.27 127.82 13.10
CA ASN A 166 -16.63 128.00 11.78
C ASN A 166 -15.16 127.57 11.70
N VAL A 167 -14.76 126.52 12.44
CA VAL A 167 -13.46 125.85 12.27
C VAL A 167 -13.51 124.92 11.06
N ALA A 168 -12.74 125.23 10.01
CA ALA A 168 -12.59 124.38 8.82
C ALA A 168 -11.91 123.04 9.16
N GLU A 169 -11.94 122.06 8.26
CA GLU A 169 -11.15 120.84 8.43
C GLU A 169 -9.66 121.20 8.42
N GLY A 170 -8.92 120.77 9.44
CA GLY A 170 -7.48 120.98 9.51
C GLY A 170 -6.77 120.18 8.43
N ILE A 171 -5.86 120.82 7.68
CA ILE A 171 -5.06 120.22 6.61
C ILE A 171 -3.61 120.05 7.06
N ALA A 172 -3.07 121.05 7.76
CA ALA A 172 -1.75 120.96 8.37
C ALA A 172 -1.83 120.34 9.77
N ASP A 173 -0.74 119.72 10.21
CA ASP A 173 -0.65 119.11 11.54
C ASP A 173 -0.84 120.11 12.71
N THR A 174 -0.71 121.42 12.43
CA THR A 174 -0.89 122.51 13.40
C THR A 174 -2.30 123.10 13.42
N ASP A 175 -3.18 122.65 12.52
CA ASP A 175 -4.56 123.15 12.46
C ASP A 175 -5.42 122.54 13.58
N ALA A 176 -6.43 123.28 14.03
CA ALA A 176 -7.44 122.73 14.92
C ALA A 176 -8.32 121.70 14.18
N VAL A 177 -8.53 120.51 14.77
CA VAL A 177 -9.41 119.47 14.19
C VAL A 177 -10.87 119.72 14.55
N ASN A 178 -11.77 119.46 13.60
CA ASN A 178 -13.22 119.49 13.87
C ASN A 178 -13.77 118.08 14.19
N LEU A 179 -15.00 118.01 14.73
CA LEU A 179 -15.62 116.76 15.18
C LEU A 179 -15.82 115.72 14.06
N LYS A 180 -15.94 116.16 12.79
CA LYS A 180 -16.09 115.25 11.64
C LYS A 180 -14.81 114.45 11.41
N GLN A 181 -13.65 115.09 11.49
CA GLN A 181 -12.35 114.42 11.34
C GLN A 181 -12.14 113.33 12.41
N LEU A 182 -12.57 113.57 13.65
CA LEU A 182 -12.45 112.60 14.74
C LEU A 182 -13.30 111.32 14.51
N LYS A 183 -14.54 111.45 14.03
CA LYS A 183 -15.44 110.30 13.81
C LYS A 183 -14.96 109.35 12.70
N SER A 184 -14.32 109.87 11.66
CA SER A 184 -13.83 109.06 10.55
C SER A 184 -12.67 108.13 10.95
N TYR A 185 -11.84 108.53 11.91
CA TYR A 185 -10.70 107.72 12.37
C TYR A 185 -11.13 106.46 13.13
N VAL A 186 -12.15 106.57 13.99
CA VAL A 186 -12.57 105.49 14.91
C VAL A 186 -13.22 104.30 14.20
N ASN A 187 -13.91 104.49 13.08
CA ASN A 187 -14.65 103.42 12.40
C ASN A 187 -13.79 102.51 11.50
N ALA A 188 -12.50 102.80 11.31
CA ALA A 188 -11.64 102.06 10.38
C ALA A 188 -10.91 100.86 11.02
N THR A 189 -10.88 100.73 12.36
CA THR A 189 -9.93 99.84 13.07
C THR A 189 -10.49 98.45 13.47
N ASP A 190 -11.79 98.17 13.29
CA ASP A 190 -12.44 96.93 13.79
C ASP A 190 -12.34 95.68 12.87
N LYS A 191 -11.72 95.77 11.68
CA LYS A 191 -11.74 94.66 10.69
C LYS A 191 -10.48 93.78 10.63
N ASP A 192 -9.39 94.12 11.31
CA ASP A 192 -8.06 93.51 11.06
C ASP A 192 -7.57 92.50 12.13
N THR A 193 -8.43 91.95 13.00
CA THR A 193 -7.97 91.13 14.16
C THR A 193 -8.44 89.65 14.22
N HIS A 194 -8.99 89.04 13.16
CA HIS A 194 -9.44 87.62 13.21
C HIS A 194 -8.61 86.66 12.33
N SER A 195 -8.32 85.45 12.83
CA SER A 195 -7.71 84.34 12.07
C SER A 195 -8.75 83.48 11.32
N THR A 196 -8.40 82.98 10.12
CA THR A 196 -9.26 82.11 9.30
C THR A 196 -8.88 80.62 9.45
N VAL A 197 -9.85 79.74 9.65
CA VAL A 197 -9.66 78.27 9.68
C VAL A 197 -10.49 77.62 8.57
N THR A 198 -9.85 76.85 7.69
CA THR A 198 -10.51 76.12 6.58
C THR A 198 -10.38 74.63 6.80
N ALA A 199 -11.50 73.89 6.73
CA ALA A 199 -11.50 72.44 6.77
C ALA A 199 -10.83 71.85 5.52
N GLY A 200 -9.73 71.12 5.71
CA GLY A 200 -9.13 70.29 4.65
C GLY A 200 -9.92 69.00 4.41
N LYS A 201 -9.54 68.22 3.38
CA LYS A 201 -10.15 66.90 3.14
C LYS A 201 -9.98 65.98 4.35
N ASN A 202 -11.04 65.27 4.74
CA ASN A 202 -11.11 64.38 5.92
C ASN A 202 -10.99 65.08 7.29
N ILE A 203 -11.04 66.42 7.31
CA ILE A 203 -11.07 67.23 8.53
C ILE A 203 -12.44 67.89 8.63
N LYS A 204 -13.06 67.80 9.81
CA LYS A 204 -14.29 68.50 10.14
C LYS A 204 -13.96 69.61 11.13
N VAL A 205 -14.48 70.81 10.86
CA VAL A 205 -14.34 71.98 11.74
C VAL A 205 -15.72 72.39 12.21
N ASN A 206 -15.99 72.21 13.50
CA ASN A 206 -17.22 72.67 14.13
C ASN A 206 -16.98 74.06 14.73
N THR A 207 -17.86 75.02 14.43
CA THR A 207 -17.78 76.37 14.99
C THR A 207 -18.79 76.56 16.12
N SER A 208 -18.35 77.20 17.19
CA SER A 208 -19.20 77.61 18.31
C SER A 208 -18.80 79.00 18.81
N THR A 209 -19.68 79.66 19.54
CA THR A 209 -19.39 80.98 20.14
C THR A 209 -18.98 80.79 21.60
N ASN A 210 -17.82 81.33 21.96
CA ASN A 210 -17.34 81.37 23.35
C ASN A 210 -18.16 82.37 24.17
N SER A 211 -18.05 82.26 25.49
CA SER A 211 -18.73 83.15 26.44
C SER A 211 -18.34 84.64 26.32
N ASP A 212 -17.22 84.95 25.68
CA ASP A 212 -16.72 86.30 25.40
C ASP A 212 -17.10 86.81 23.99
N ASN A 213 -18.04 86.15 23.31
CA ASN A 213 -18.45 86.40 21.93
C ASN A 213 -17.36 86.17 20.86
N THR A 214 -16.24 85.51 21.20
CA THR A 214 -15.26 85.05 20.19
C THR A 214 -15.68 83.71 19.58
N ASN A 215 -15.11 83.36 18.42
CA ASN A 215 -15.39 82.07 17.76
C ASN A 215 -14.42 80.98 18.26
N ASN A 216 -14.94 79.81 18.63
CA ASN A 216 -14.19 78.58 18.88
C ASN A 216 -14.32 77.62 17.69
N TYR A 217 -13.20 76.97 17.37
CA TYR A 217 -13.10 76.00 16.27
C TYR A 217 -12.64 74.67 16.84
N GLU A 218 -13.54 73.69 16.88
CA GLU A 218 -13.20 72.31 17.23
C GLU A 218 -12.87 71.54 15.95
N VAL A 219 -11.64 71.03 15.86
CA VAL A 219 -11.14 70.31 14.68
C VAL A 219 -11.09 68.82 14.99
N GLU A 220 -11.84 68.03 14.23
CA GLU A 220 -11.90 66.57 14.37
C GLU A 220 -11.62 65.87 13.03
N LEU A 221 -11.19 64.61 13.10
CA LEU A 221 -11.11 63.75 11.91
C LEU A 221 -12.52 63.26 11.56
N GLU A 222 -12.82 63.22 10.27
CA GLU A 222 -14.05 62.59 9.79
C GLU A 222 -14.06 61.10 10.14
N LYS A 223 -15.25 60.55 10.42
CA LYS A 223 -15.39 59.11 10.75
C LYS A 223 -14.96 58.22 9.58
N ASP A 224 -15.33 58.62 8.36
CA ASP A 224 -15.01 57.92 7.13
C ASP A 224 -13.95 58.71 6.35
N LEU A 225 -12.70 58.24 6.41
CA LEU A 225 -11.61 58.87 5.66
C LEU A 225 -11.65 58.39 4.20
N THR A 226 -11.81 59.31 3.25
CA THR A 226 -11.89 58.98 1.82
C THR A 226 -10.66 59.46 1.05
N GLY A 227 -10.23 58.69 0.05
CA GLY A 227 -9.07 59.00 -0.81
C GLY A 227 -7.76 59.16 -0.05
N VAL A 228 -7.53 58.30 0.95
CA VAL A 228 -6.27 58.18 1.68
C VAL A 228 -5.40 57.11 1.02
N ASN A 229 -4.18 57.46 0.63
CA ASN A 229 -3.27 56.52 -0.03
C ASN A 229 -2.50 55.62 0.96
N SER A 230 -2.34 56.04 2.20
CA SER A 230 -1.70 55.23 3.24
C SER A 230 -2.02 55.72 4.65
N ILE A 231 -2.09 54.78 5.60
CA ILE A 231 -2.13 55.04 7.03
C ILE A 231 -0.97 54.28 7.67
N SER A 232 -0.20 54.94 8.53
CA SER A 232 0.94 54.36 9.25
C SER A 232 0.79 54.67 10.73
N LEU A 233 0.68 53.63 11.56
CA LEU A 233 0.66 53.75 13.00
C LEU A 233 2.04 53.36 13.55
N GLU A 234 2.55 54.17 14.46
CA GLU A 234 3.88 54.01 15.06
C GLU A 234 3.77 53.68 16.55
N ASP A 235 4.72 52.92 17.07
CA ASP A 235 4.88 52.73 18.52
C ASP A 235 5.54 53.96 19.19
N ARG A 236 5.75 53.88 20.51
CA ARG A 236 6.34 54.97 21.31
C ARG A 236 7.80 55.29 20.95
N ILE A 237 8.45 54.45 20.15
CA ILE A 237 9.84 54.61 19.69
C ILE A 237 9.92 54.89 18.19
N GLY A 238 8.78 55.15 17.53
CA GLY A 238 8.71 55.56 16.12
C GLY A 238 8.77 54.42 15.11
N HIS A 239 8.62 53.16 15.55
CA HIS A 239 8.57 52.02 14.64
C HIS A 239 7.15 51.83 14.09
N LYS A 240 7.03 51.64 12.77
CA LYS A 240 5.74 51.38 12.11
C LYS A 240 5.23 49.99 12.46
N THR A 241 4.17 49.93 13.26
CA THR A 241 3.55 48.68 13.72
C THR A 241 2.42 48.22 12.83
N ILE A 242 1.69 49.17 12.22
CA ILE A 242 0.62 48.91 11.25
C ILE A 242 0.79 49.84 10.06
N LYS A 243 0.81 49.27 8.85
CA LYS A 243 0.81 50.01 7.58
C LYS A 243 -0.33 49.52 6.69
N ILE A 244 -1.24 50.42 6.36
CA ILE A 244 -2.29 50.21 5.37
C ILE A 244 -1.87 50.92 4.09
N ASN A 245 -1.81 50.20 2.97
CA ASN A 245 -1.49 50.75 1.66
C ASN A 245 -2.76 50.78 0.79
N GLY A 246 -3.26 51.98 0.52
CA GLY A 246 -4.46 52.17 -0.30
C GLY A 246 -4.24 51.86 -1.79
N ASN A 247 -2.99 51.78 -2.27
CA ASN A 247 -2.71 51.50 -3.68
C ASN A 247 -2.90 50.02 -4.04
N ASP A 248 -2.53 49.10 -3.14
CA ASP A 248 -2.59 47.65 -3.37
C ASP A 248 -3.50 46.91 -2.37
N GLY A 249 -4.09 47.63 -1.41
CA GLY A 249 -4.96 47.08 -0.37
C GLY A 249 -4.22 46.29 0.71
N SER A 250 -2.88 46.28 0.73
CA SER A 250 -2.11 45.50 1.69
C SER A 250 -2.14 46.09 3.09
N ILE A 251 -2.19 45.21 4.09
CA ILE A 251 -2.04 45.54 5.50
C ILE A 251 -0.80 44.83 6.00
N LYS A 252 0.21 45.59 6.46
CA LYS A 252 1.35 45.04 7.19
C LYS A 252 1.13 45.31 8.67
N ALA A 253 1.06 44.25 9.46
CA ALA A 253 0.97 44.28 10.91
C ALA A 253 1.85 43.15 11.48
N GLY A 254 2.30 43.29 12.74
CA GLY A 254 3.01 42.20 13.41
C GLY A 254 2.10 40.99 13.61
N ASN A 255 1.02 41.17 14.37
CA ASN A 255 -0.07 40.19 14.50
C ASN A 255 -1.35 40.79 13.91
N LEU A 256 -2.09 40.00 13.14
CA LEU A 256 -3.40 40.38 12.62
C LEU A 256 -4.48 39.60 13.37
N ASP A 257 -5.16 40.26 14.32
CA ASP A 257 -6.32 39.72 15.03
C ASP A 257 -7.60 40.36 14.47
N VAL A 258 -8.39 39.57 13.74
CA VAL A 258 -9.59 40.01 13.01
C VAL A 258 -10.67 38.94 13.12
N ASN A 259 -11.93 39.36 13.24
CA ASN A 259 -13.05 38.41 13.41
C ASN A 259 -13.30 37.57 12.15
N ASN A 260 -13.39 38.22 10.99
CA ASN A 260 -13.58 37.56 9.70
C ASN A 260 -12.72 38.22 8.63
N ILE A 261 -12.20 37.42 7.70
CA ILE A 261 -11.42 37.90 6.55
C ILE A 261 -12.20 37.56 5.28
N GLU A 262 -12.73 38.56 4.60
CA GLU A 262 -13.34 38.42 3.28
C GLU A 262 -12.32 38.90 2.23
N ALA A 263 -11.58 37.94 1.65
CA ALA A 263 -10.53 38.22 0.67
C ALA A 263 -10.67 37.31 -0.55
N ARG A 264 -10.35 37.83 -1.74
CA ARG A 264 -10.27 37.02 -2.97
C ARG A 264 -9.17 35.96 -2.88
N SER A 265 -8.08 36.29 -2.21
CA SER A 265 -6.96 35.40 -1.95
C SER A 265 -6.22 35.81 -0.68
N ILE A 266 -5.69 34.83 0.06
CA ILE A 266 -4.82 35.05 1.22
C ILE A 266 -3.50 34.33 0.95
N THR A 267 -2.38 35.03 1.11
CA THR A 267 -1.04 34.44 1.05
C THR A 267 -0.36 34.68 2.39
N PHE A 268 0.03 33.60 3.05
CA PHE A 268 0.94 33.62 4.18
C PHE A 268 2.33 33.32 3.64
N ASP A 269 3.14 34.36 3.50
CA ASP A 269 4.52 34.29 3.00
C ASP A 269 5.47 34.24 4.21
N GLY A 270 6.02 33.06 4.49
CA GLY A 270 7.12 32.85 5.44
C GLY A 270 8.30 32.22 4.71
N GLU A 271 9.52 32.44 5.19
CA GLU A 271 10.77 32.04 4.48
C GLU A 271 10.78 30.58 4.01
N ASP A 272 10.19 29.65 4.78
CA ASP A 272 10.22 28.21 4.51
C ASP A 272 8.93 27.66 3.86
N ILE A 273 7.77 28.24 4.16
CA ILE A 273 6.44 27.73 3.76
C ILE A 273 5.56 28.88 3.29
N VAL A 274 5.07 28.76 2.06
CA VAL A 274 4.07 29.66 1.49
C VAL A 274 2.71 28.97 1.48
N THR A 275 1.75 29.48 2.25
CA THR A 275 0.36 29.00 2.23
C THR A 275 -0.52 29.98 1.46
N LYS A 276 -1.24 29.48 0.47
CA LYS A 276 -2.15 30.28 -0.38
C LYS A 276 -3.55 29.72 -0.31
N LEU A 277 -4.52 30.59 -0.13
CA LEU A 277 -5.94 30.32 -0.35
C LEU A 277 -6.39 31.20 -1.52
N ASP A 278 -6.70 30.61 -2.69
CA ASP A 278 -7.24 31.31 -3.87
C ASP A 278 -8.52 30.64 -4.36
N ARG A 279 -9.65 31.34 -4.24
CA ARG A 279 -11.00 30.88 -4.66
C ARG A 279 -11.36 29.49 -4.14
N ASN A 280 -10.96 28.45 -4.88
CA ASN A 280 -11.30 27.05 -4.64
C ASN A 280 -10.09 26.19 -4.24
N GLU A 281 -8.89 26.75 -4.23
CA GLU A 281 -7.66 26.03 -3.90
C GLU A 281 -7.08 26.55 -2.59
N LEU A 282 -6.80 25.62 -1.68
CA LEU A 282 -5.83 25.81 -0.61
C LEU A 282 -4.54 25.09 -1.02
N SER A 283 -3.45 25.83 -1.21
CA SER A 283 -2.14 25.27 -1.50
C SER A 283 -1.10 25.65 -0.45
N MET A 284 -0.28 24.68 -0.06
CA MET A 284 0.89 24.88 0.81
C MET A 284 2.11 24.43 0.04
N ILE A 285 3.06 25.35 -0.15
CA ILE A 285 4.30 25.11 -0.87
C ILE A 285 5.45 25.32 0.11
N ALA A 286 6.19 24.26 0.40
CA ALA A 286 7.38 24.32 1.24
C ALA A 286 8.62 24.01 0.39
N ASN A 287 9.70 24.77 0.58
CA ASN A 287 10.96 24.46 -0.10
C ASN A 287 11.62 23.25 0.57
N ASP A 288 11.89 22.20 -0.20
CA ASP A 288 12.65 21.03 0.28
C ASP A 288 14.16 21.22 0.03
N ILE A 289 14.96 20.51 0.82
CA ILE A 289 16.43 20.42 0.73
C ILE A 289 16.87 19.82 -0.63
N SER A 290 16.00 19.03 -1.28
CA SER A 290 16.23 18.37 -2.57
C SER A 290 16.08 19.29 -3.80
N GLY A 291 15.56 20.52 -3.63
CA GLY A 291 15.28 21.45 -4.72
C GLY A 291 13.93 21.28 -5.43
N ILE A 292 13.14 20.26 -5.06
CA ILE A 292 11.74 20.09 -5.50
C ILE A 292 10.83 20.56 -4.36
N PRO A 293 10.00 21.61 -4.54
CA PRO A 293 9.15 22.10 -3.47
C PRO A 293 8.04 21.08 -3.14
N TRP A 294 7.84 20.80 -1.85
CA TRP A 294 6.69 20.01 -1.41
C TRP A 294 5.42 20.82 -1.59
N LYS A 295 4.40 20.20 -2.20
CA LYS A 295 3.16 20.87 -2.55
C LYS A 295 1.98 20.08 -2.03
N THR A 296 1.24 20.67 -1.11
CA THR A 296 -0.09 20.18 -0.69
C THR A 296 -1.15 21.03 -1.36
N ILE A 297 -2.15 20.42 -2.00
CA ILE A 297 -3.26 21.09 -2.68
C ILE A 297 -4.56 20.47 -2.21
N LEU A 298 -5.49 21.31 -1.76
CA LEU A 298 -6.88 20.94 -1.51
C LEU A 298 -7.76 21.76 -2.46
N ASN A 299 -8.46 21.07 -3.36
CA ASN A 299 -9.35 21.65 -4.36
C ASN A 299 -10.62 20.76 -4.44
N PRO A 300 -11.82 21.29 -4.72
CA PRO A 300 -12.99 20.47 -5.00
C PRO A 300 -12.71 19.26 -5.92
N GLY A 301 -12.77 18.06 -5.33
CA GLY A 301 -12.56 16.79 -6.04
C GLY A 301 -11.09 16.33 -6.16
N LEU A 302 -10.13 17.04 -5.56
CA LEU A 302 -8.72 16.66 -5.52
C LEU A 302 -8.07 17.05 -4.18
N ILE A 303 -7.41 16.09 -3.54
CA ILE A 303 -6.38 16.34 -2.52
C ILE A 303 -5.07 15.81 -3.10
N ALA A 304 -4.06 16.66 -3.22
CA ALA A 304 -2.75 16.27 -3.73
C ALA A 304 -1.67 16.58 -2.69
N VAL A 305 -0.74 15.66 -2.50
CA VAL A 305 0.48 15.84 -1.72
C VAL A 305 1.64 15.37 -2.61
N GLU A 306 2.39 16.32 -3.13
CA GLU A 306 3.58 16.09 -3.95
C GLU A 306 4.82 16.34 -3.08
N THR A 307 5.70 15.34 -3.02
CA THR A 307 6.98 15.41 -2.29
C THR A 307 8.13 15.10 -3.25
N SER A 308 9.36 15.15 -2.76
CA SER A 308 10.55 14.80 -3.56
C SER A 308 10.71 13.30 -3.83
N GLU A 309 9.94 12.44 -3.15
CA GLU A 309 10.01 10.99 -3.29
C GLU A 309 8.69 10.37 -3.75
N THR A 310 7.56 10.95 -3.36
CA THR A 310 6.23 10.36 -3.62
C THR A 310 5.18 11.43 -3.88
N ASN A 311 4.27 11.12 -4.79
CA ASN A 311 3.07 11.89 -5.07
C ASN A 311 1.85 11.10 -4.60
N THR A 312 0.95 11.73 -3.86
CA THR A 312 -0.31 11.14 -3.41
C THR A 312 -1.47 12.01 -3.86
N TYR A 313 -2.40 11.41 -4.60
CA TYR A 313 -3.61 12.06 -5.10
C TYR A 313 -4.85 11.31 -4.59
N ILE A 314 -5.79 12.04 -4.00
CA ILE A 314 -7.14 11.57 -3.69
C ILE A 314 -8.08 12.33 -4.61
N SER A 315 -8.68 11.63 -5.57
CA SER A 315 -9.57 12.23 -6.55
C SER A 315 -10.91 11.50 -6.61
N ARG A 316 -11.81 11.96 -7.50
CA ARG A 316 -13.05 11.25 -7.84
C ARG A 316 -12.85 9.80 -8.33
N HIS A 317 -11.65 9.47 -8.82
CA HIS A 317 -11.32 8.12 -9.27
C HIS A 317 -10.70 7.26 -8.16
N GLY A 318 -10.48 7.80 -6.96
CA GLY A 318 -9.94 7.08 -5.81
C GLY A 318 -8.57 7.60 -5.38
N PHE A 319 -7.73 6.71 -4.82
CA PHE A 319 -6.39 7.03 -4.32
C PHE A 319 -5.34 6.60 -5.35
N ASN A 320 -4.44 7.50 -5.71
CA ASN A 320 -3.27 7.20 -6.53
C ASN A 320 -2.03 7.64 -5.75
N ILE A 321 -1.10 6.71 -5.49
CA ILE A 321 0.20 6.99 -4.91
C ILE A 321 1.24 6.57 -5.92
N SER A 322 2.10 7.48 -6.34
CA SER A 322 3.18 7.19 -7.29
C SER A 322 4.52 7.70 -6.79
N ASP A 323 5.60 7.13 -7.32
CA ASP A 323 6.91 7.80 -7.30
C ASP A 323 6.85 9.09 -8.14
N VAL A 324 7.84 9.98 -7.99
CA VAL A 324 7.91 11.26 -8.71
C VAL A 324 7.98 11.09 -10.24
N ASP A 325 8.57 10.00 -10.71
CA ASP A 325 8.66 9.64 -12.13
C ASP A 325 7.44 8.85 -12.64
N GLU A 326 6.45 8.59 -11.79
CA GLU A 326 5.24 7.77 -12.08
C GLU A 326 5.57 6.34 -12.56
N THR A 327 6.78 5.84 -12.29
CA THR A 327 7.21 4.50 -12.72
C THR A 327 6.72 3.38 -11.81
N SER A 328 6.37 3.72 -10.56
CA SER A 328 5.76 2.81 -9.60
C SER A 328 4.51 3.49 -9.05
N GLU A 329 3.38 2.79 -9.09
CA GLU A 329 2.09 3.33 -8.69
C GLU A 329 1.30 2.34 -7.84
N THR A 330 0.49 2.87 -6.94
CA THR A 330 -0.56 2.17 -6.21
C THR A 330 -1.86 2.90 -6.48
N LEU A 331 -2.80 2.19 -7.08
CA LEU A 331 -4.09 2.71 -7.48
C LEU A 331 -5.20 1.97 -6.74
N ILE A 332 -6.01 2.71 -5.97
CA ILE A 332 -7.21 2.21 -5.30
C ILE A 332 -8.41 2.86 -5.96
N GLU A 333 -9.10 2.08 -6.79
CA GLU A 333 -10.28 2.48 -7.57
C GLU A 333 -11.52 1.71 -7.10
N PRO A 334 -12.74 2.14 -7.49
CA PRO A 334 -13.95 1.36 -7.25
C PRO A 334 -13.89 -0.08 -7.76
N LYS A 335 -13.03 -0.38 -8.74
CA LYS A 335 -12.81 -1.73 -9.28
C LYS A 335 -11.88 -2.60 -8.45
N GLY A 336 -11.06 -2.01 -7.57
CA GLY A 336 -10.10 -2.75 -6.76
C GLY A 336 -8.78 -2.01 -6.51
N LEU A 337 -7.75 -2.78 -6.16
CA LEU A 337 -6.41 -2.32 -5.85
C LEU A 337 -5.42 -2.84 -6.91
N THR A 338 -4.61 -1.94 -7.46
CA THR A 338 -3.52 -2.26 -8.39
C THR A 338 -2.22 -1.69 -7.84
N LEU A 339 -1.16 -2.50 -7.79
CA LEU A 339 0.20 -2.02 -7.52
C LEU A 339 1.06 -2.37 -8.72
N ALA A 340 1.72 -1.37 -9.30
CA ALA A 340 2.65 -1.55 -10.40
C ALA A 340 4.02 -0.98 -10.01
N ASN A 341 5.08 -1.62 -10.51
CA ASN A 341 6.44 -1.14 -10.34
C ASN A 341 7.12 -0.88 -11.69
N LYS A 342 8.27 -0.20 -11.65
CA LYS A 342 9.08 0.12 -12.84
C LYS A 342 9.52 -1.09 -13.67
N ASP A 343 9.54 -2.29 -13.07
CA ASP A 343 9.95 -3.53 -13.73
C ASP A 343 8.78 -4.19 -14.50
N GLY A 344 7.61 -3.55 -14.53
CA GLY A 344 6.41 -4.04 -15.21
C GLY A 344 5.68 -5.15 -14.45
N LYS A 345 6.03 -5.41 -13.18
CA LYS A 345 5.25 -6.33 -12.33
C LYS A 345 4.01 -5.61 -11.83
N VAL A 346 2.87 -6.26 -12.01
CA VAL A 346 1.56 -5.74 -11.58
C VAL A 346 0.90 -6.74 -10.65
N LEU A 347 0.54 -6.28 -9.46
CA LEU A 347 -0.32 -6.96 -8.50
C LEU A 347 -1.73 -6.39 -8.66
N GLU A 348 -2.73 -7.24 -8.86
CA GLU A 348 -4.12 -6.81 -9.02
C GLU A 348 -5.02 -7.57 -8.07
N PHE A 349 -5.85 -6.84 -7.33
CA PHE A 349 -6.92 -7.35 -6.49
C PHE A 349 -8.21 -6.63 -6.88
N ASN A 350 -8.92 -7.18 -7.87
CA ASN A 350 -10.12 -6.56 -8.43
C ASN A 350 -11.27 -7.57 -8.56
N LEU A 351 -12.43 -7.07 -9.00
CA LEU A 351 -13.65 -7.88 -9.16
C LEU A 351 -13.52 -9.00 -10.21
N ASP A 352 -12.55 -8.92 -11.12
CA ASP A 352 -12.37 -9.89 -12.20
C ASP A 352 -11.34 -10.97 -11.84
N LYS A 353 -10.26 -10.60 -11.14
CA LYS A 353 -9.17 -11.52 -10.79
C LYS A 353 -8.34 -11.06 -9.58
N ILE A 354 -7.65 -12.03 -8.98
CA ILE A 354 -6.51 -11.81 -8.09
C ILE A 354 -5.25 -12.25 -8.85
N SER A 355 -4.33 -11.31 -9.10
CA SER A 355 -3.06 -11.55 -9.78
C SER A 355 -1.89 -11.23 -8.87
N ALA A 356 -1.03 -12.21 -8.61
CA ALA A 356 0.18 -12.05 -7.80
C ALA A 356 1.41 -11.61 -8.63
N GLY A 357 1.26 -11.13 -9.87
CA GLY A 357 2.38 -10.60 -10.66
C GLY A 357 3.57 -11.56 -10.84
N SER A 358 3.28 -12.85 -11.06
CA SER A 358 4.28 -13.94 -11.13
C SER A 358 5.06 -14.23 -9.84
N MET A 359 4.59 -13.72 -8.69
CA MET A 359 5.16 -14.04 -7.38
C MET A 359 4.64 -15.37 -6.86
N LYS A 360 5.43 -16.02 -5.98
CA LYS A 360 4.95 -17.15 -5.20
C LYS A 360 3.95 -16.65 -4.16
N ILE A 361 2.77 -17.25 -4.13
CA ILE A 361 1.80 -17.05 -3.05
C ILE A 361 2.24 -17.95 -1.88
N GLN A 362 2.59 -17.33 -0.76
CA GLN A 362 3.00 -18.03 0.47
C GLN A 362 1.82 -18.16 1.42
N ASP A 363 1.93 -19.05 2.40
CA ASP A 363 0.94 -19.22 3.47
C ASP A 363 -0.49 -19.59 3.00
N VAL A 364 -0.59 -20.31 1.86
CA VAL A 364 -1.84 -20.92 1.40
C VAL A 364 -2.16 -22.13 2.27
N ALA A 365 -3.17 -21.99 3.15
CA ALA A 365 -3.70 -23.07 3.96
C ALA A 365 -4.20 -24.24 3.09
N GLU A 366 -4.38 -25.42 3.68
CA GLU A 366 -4.98 -26.54 2.95
C GLU A 366 -6.43 -26.21 2.61
N GLY A 367 -6.77 -26.27 1.31
CA GLY A 367 -8.14 -26.07 0.84
C GLY A 367 -9.07 -27.17 1.34
N THR A 368 -10.23 -26.78 1.86
CA THR A 368 -11.26 -27.68 2.41
C THR A 368 -12.56 -27.65 1.61
N ALA A 369 -12.86 -26.54 0.96
CA ALA A 369 -13.97 -26.39 0.02
C ALA A 369 -13.47 -26.50 -1.43
N ASP A 370 -14.38 -26.89 -2.34
CA ASP A 370 -14.06 -27.04 -3.78
C ASP A 370 -13.60 -25.74 -4.45
N THR A 371 -13.86 -24.58 -3.83
CA THR A 371 -13.49 -23.25 -4.32
C THR A 371 -12.19 -22.71 -3.73
N ASP A 372 -11.56 -23.44 -2.80
CA ASP A 372 -10.33 -23.01 -2.16
C ASP A 372 -9.12 -23.19 -3.11
N ALA A 373 -8.08 -22.37 -2.92
CA ALA A 373 -6.80 -22.61 -3.58
C ALA A 373 -6.10 -23.83 -2.95
N VAL A 374 -5.51 -24.69 -3.80
CA VAL A 374 -4.72 -25.84 -3.34
C VAL A 374 -3.25 -25.48 -3.17
N ASN A 375 -2.67 -25.88 -2.04
CA ASN A 375 -1.23 -25.71 -1.81
C ASN A 375 -0.41 -26.88 -2.39
N VAL A 376 0.92 -26.70 -2.46
CA VAL A 376 1.82 -27.70 -3.06
C VAL A 376 1.85 -29.02 -2.28
N LYS A 377 1.58 -28.99 -0.97
CA LYS A 377 1.48 -30.21 -0.15
C LYS A 377 0.28 -31.05 -0.59
N GLN A 378 -0.92 -30.47 -0.72
CA GLN A 378 -2.11 -31.16 -1.20
C GLN A 378 -1.91 -31.80 -2.58
N LEU A 379 -1.22 -31.09 -3.49
CA LEU A 379 -0.87 -31.63 -4.80
C LEU A 379 0.06 -32.84 -4.69
N LYS A 380 1.12 -32.76 -3.87
CA LYS A 380 2.05 -33.87 -3.64
C LYS A 380 1.37 -35.08 -3.01
N ASP A 381 0.49 -34.87 -2.05
CA ASP A 381 -0.28 -35.93 -1.40
C ASP A 381 -1.20 -36.63 -2.42
N SER A 382 -1.86 -35.86 -3.28
CA SER A 382 -2.69 -36.40 -4.37
C SER A 382 -1.89 -37.22 -5.39
N ILE A 383 -0.70 -36.75 -5.79
CA ILE A 383 0.20 -37.49 -6.70
C ILE A 383 0.71 -38.78 -6.03
N SER A 384 1.07 -38.71 -4.74
CA SER A 384 1.52 -39.89 -3.99
C SER A 384 0.43 -40.97 -3.91
N ASN A 385 -0.83 -40.58 -3.78
CA ASN A 385 -1.96 -41.53 -3.80
C ASN A 385 -2.14 -42.21 -5.16
N ILE A 386 -1.74 -41.56 -6.27
CA ILE A 386 -1.78 -42.17 -7.61
C ILE A 386 -0.59 -43.11 -7.82
N SER A 387 0.61 -42.77 -7.35
CA SER A 387 1.76 -43.69 -7.43
C SER A 387 1.60 -44.92 -6.52
N ASN A 388 0.82 -44.78 -5.45
CA ASN A 388 0.31 -45.88 -4.62
C ASN A 388 -1.08 -46.34 -5.07
N VAL A 389 -1.27 -46.64 -6.36
CA VAL A 389 -2.12 -47.78 -6.71
C VAL A 389 -1.42 -49.02 -6.14
N ALA A 390 -1.45 -49.16 -4.81
CA ALA A 390 -1.42 -50.43 -4.13
C ALA A 390 -2.64 -51.15 -4.67
N VAL A 391 -2.45 -51.81 -5.80
CA VAL A 391 -3.35 -52.86 -6.25
C VAL A 391 -3.42 -53.79 -5.05
N ASP A 392 -4.52 -53.77 -4.31
CA ASP A 392 -4.73 -54.76 -3.28
C ASP A 392 -4.83 -56.11 -3.98
N ALA A 393 -3.68 -56.74 -4.20
CA ALA A 393 -3.55 -57.97 -4.93
C ALA A 393 -4.30 -59.11 -4.23
N ALA A 394 -4.65 -58.96 -2.93
CA ALA A 394 -5.51 -59.88 -2.23
C ALA A 394 -7.00 -59.72 -2.62
N GLY A 395 -7.43 -58.50 -2.93
CA GLY A 395 -8.79 -58.17 -3.39
C GLY A 395 -9.07 -58.54 -4.85
N ILE A 396 -8.06 -58.48 -5.72
CA ILE A 396 -8.22 -58.84 -7.14
C ILE A 396 -8.28 -60.36 -7.31
N LYS A 397 -9.39 -60.87 -7.84
CA LYS A 397 -9.60 -62.31 -8.09
C LYS A 397 -9.24 -62.72 -9.53
N LEU A 398 -8.50 -63.81 -9.67
CA LEU A 398 -8.22 -64.53 -10.91
C LEU A 398 -9.19 -65.70 -11.06
N GLY A 399 -10.06 -65.66 -12.06
CA GLY A 399 -10.98 -66.77 -12.37
C GLY A 399 -10.35 -67.80 -13.30
N TYR A 400 -10.50 -69.10 -13.00
CA TYR A 400 -10.01 -70.20 -13.84
C TYR A 400 -10.99 -71.38 -13.85
N LYS A 401 -10.86 -72.26 -14.85
CA LYS A 401 -11.71 -73.44 -15.02
C LYS A 401 -10.87 -74.66 -15.41
N ALA A 402 -11.17 -75.81 -14.81
CA ALA A 402 -10.74 -77.11 -15.35
C ALA A 402 -11.76 -77.57 -16.41
N ASP A 403 -11.28 -77.89 -17.61
CA ASP A 403 -12.05 -78.42 -18.76
C ASP A 403 -13.33 -77.62 -19.10
N GLY A 404 -13.34 -76.33 -18.79
CA GLY A 404 -14.47 -75.43 -19.06
C GLY A 404 -15.66 -75.54 -18.09
N VAL A 405 -15.66 -76.47 -17.13
CA VAL A 405 -16.87 -76.81 -16.34
C VAL A 405 -16.79 -76.42 -14.84
N ASN A 406 -15.59 -76.25 -14.27
CA ASN A 406 -15.42 -75.98 -12.82
C ASN A 406 -14.84 -74.58 -12.53
N ALA A 407 -15.69 -73.55 -12.42
CA ALA A 407 -15.25 -72.18 -12.12
C ALA A 407 -14.68 -72.07 -10.70
N GLN A 408 -13.43 -71.64 -10.60
CA GLN A 408 -12.71 -71.39 -9.36
C GLN A 408 -12.11 -69.99 -9.39
N THR A 409 -11.78 -69.44 -8.22
CA THR A 409 -11.07 -68.16 -8.11
C THR A 409 -9.92 -68.26 -7.12
N THR A 410 -8.88 -67.47 -7.36
CA THR A 410 -7.75 -67.24 -6.44
C THR A 410 -7.46 -65.74 -6.43
N SER A 411 -6.64 -65.21 -5.52
CA SER A 411 -6.24 -63.80 -5.59
C SER A 411 -5.02 -63.61 -6.50
N LEU A 412 -4.78 -62.40 -7.00
CA LEU A 412 -3.54 -62.07 -7.72
C LEU A 412 -2.31 -62.27 -6.80
N LYS A 413 -2.47 -62.06 -5.50
CA LYS A 413 -1.44 -62.34 -4.48
C LYS A 413 -1.13 -63.84 -4.35
N ASP A 414 -2.15 -64.68 -4.35
CA ASP A 414 -1.98 -66.13 -4.13
C ASP A 414 -1.61 -66.87 -5.42
N GLY A 415 -1.99 -66.33 -6.58
CA GLY A 415 -1.70 -66.91 -7.89
C GLY A 415 -2.38 -68.26 -8.15
N LEU A 416 -2.10 -68.86 -9.31
CA LEU A 416 -2.52 -70.22 -9.66
C LEU A 416 -1.50 -71.23 -9.13
N ASN A 417 -1.97 -72.26 -8.40
CA ASN A 417 -1.12 -73.29 -7.81
C ASN A 417 -1.27 -74.63 -8.55
N PHE A 418 -0.27 -75.01 -9.34
CA PHE A 418 -0.22 -76.28 -10.07
C PHE A 418 0.52 -77.35 -9.25
N LYS A 419 -0.12 -78.49 -8.98
CA LYS A 419 0.45 -79.58 -8.16
C LYS A 419 0.70 -80.84 -8.99
N SER A 420 1.80 -81.52 -8.71
CA SER A 420 2.11 -82.85 -9.26
C SER A 420 1.11 -83.90 -8.76
N GLY A 421 0.74 -84.84 -9.64
CA GLY A 421 -0.07 -86.02 -9.33
C GLY A 421 0.78 -87.25 -9.02
N GLU A 422 0.16 -88.43 -8.92
CA GLU A 422 0.87 -89.68 -8.62
C GLU A 422 1.82 -90.13 -9.74
N LEU A 423 1.37 -90.00 -10.99
CA LEU A 423 2.14 -90.38 -12.19
C LEU A 423 2.53 -89.16 -13.05
N THR A 424 2.22 -87.95 -12.60
CA THR A 424 2.51 -86.71 -13.35
C THR A 424 3.24 -85.69 -12.48
N THR A 425 4.16 -84.94 -13.07
CA THR A 425 4.85 -83.84 -12.41
C THR A 425 4.53 -82.53 -13.11
N ALA A 426 4.01 -81.55 -12.37
CA ALA A 426 3.75 -80.21 -12.86
C ALA A 426 4.97 -79.31 -12.64
N THR A 427 5.41 -78.61 -13.67
CA THR A 427 6.51 -77.63 -13.60
C THR A 427 6.09 -76.31 -14.22
N VAL A 428 6.48 -75.18 -13.60
CA VAL A 428 6.20 -73.84 -14.09
C VAL A 428 7.51 -73.15 -14.48
N GLY A 429 7.64 -72.75 -15.74
CA GLY A 429 8.80 -72.05 -16.30
C GLY A 429 8.67 -70.52 -16.26
N GLU A 430 9.61 -69.81 -16.89
CA GLU A 430 9.52 -68.36 -17.09
C GLU A 430 8.21 -67.98 -17.81
N ASN A 431 7.68 -66.78 -17.53
CA ASN A 431 6.41 -66.29 -18.07
C ASN A 431 5.15 -67.14 -17.76
N GLY A 432 5.24 -68.09 -16.82
CA GLY A 432 4.09 -68.89 -16.40
C GLY A 432 3.75 -70.07 -17.33
N GLU A 433 4.69 -70.55 -18.14
CA GLU A 433 4.53 -71.77 -18.94
C GLU A 433 4.40 -73.00 -18.03
N VAL A 434 3.33 -73.80 -18.20
CA VAL A 434 3.05 -74.98 -17.36
C VAL A 434 3.22 -76.27 -18.17
N THR A 435 4.09 -77.16 -17.72
CA THR A 435 4.34 -78.47 -18.33
C THR A 435 3.94 -79.60 -17.40
N TYR A 436 3.24 -80.60 -17.93
CA TYR A 436 2.92 -81.86 -17.22
C TYR A 436 3.73 -83.01 -17.80
N ASN A 437 4.74 -83.45 -17.07
CA ASN A 437 5.53 -84.63 -17.44
C ASN A 437 4.96 -85.89 -16.78
N VAL A 438 5.26 -87.07 -17.34
CA VAL A 438 4.79 -88.37 -16.83
C VAL A 438 5.96 -89.14 -16.22
N LYS A 439 5.73 -89.78 -15.07
CA LYS A 439 6.71 -90.64 -14.40
C LYS A 439 6.77 -92.00 -15.11
N THR A 440 7.88 -92.27 -15.80
CA THR A 440 8.10 -93.54 -16.51
C THR A 440 8.77 -94.58 -15.63
N SER A 441 8.51 -95.86 -15.90
CA SER A 441 9.19 -97.01 -15.29
C SER A 441 9.65 -97.99 -16.36
N ILE A 442 10.56 -98.89 -16.00
CA ILE A 442 11.15 -99.89 -16.89
C ILE A 442 10.78 -101.28 -16.37
N LEU A 443 10.16 -102.09 -17.23
CA LEU A 443 9.92 -103.51 -17.04
C LEU A 443 11.16 -104.31 -17.48
N VAL A 444 11.48 -105.36 -16.74
CA VAL A 444 12.60 -106.27 -17.01
C VAL A 444 12.17 -107.73 -16.83
N VAL A 445 12.74 -108.64 -17.63
CA VAL A 445 12.55 -110.10 -17.50
C VAL A 445 13.72 -110.66 -16.68
N ASP A 446 13.43 -111.39 -15.60
CA ASP A 446 14.46 -112.06 -14.81
C ASP A 446 14.90 -113.39 -15.46
N ALA A 447 15.92 -114.04 -14.85
CA ALA A 447 16.48 -115.30 -15.35
C ALA A 447 15.49 -116.48 -15.38
N ASN A 448 14.36 -116.39 -14.66
CA ASN A 448 13.31 -117.41 -14.62
C ASN A 448 12.13 -117.07 -15.54
N GLY A 449 12.22 -116.02 -16.36
CA GLY A 449 11.18 -115.59 -17.28
C GLY A 449 10.07 -114.73 -16.64
N LYS A 450 10.25 -114.24 -15.41
CA LYS A 450 9.26 -113.38 -14.73
C LYS A 450 9.50 -111.90 -15.05
N VAL A 451 8.42 -111.20 -15.41
CA VAL A 451 8.46 -109.74 -15.65
C VAL A 451 8.32 -108.97 -14.32
N THR A 452 9.20 -108.00 -14.09
CA THR A 452 9.19 -107.11 -12.91
C THR A 452 9.40 -105.65 -13.32
N GLY A 453 8.99 -104.70 -12.48
CA GLY A 453 9.23 -103.28 -12.67
C GLY A 453 8.73 -102.45 -11.48
N GLU A 454 9.23 -101.23 -11.37
CA GLU A 454 8.76 -100.27 -10.35
C GLU A 454 7.41 -99.64 -10.72
N SER A 455 6.75 -99.02 -9.73
CA SER A 455 5.50 -98.27 -9.95
C SER A 455 5.74 -97.06 -10.86
N GLY A 456 5.15 -97.09 -12.06
CA GLY A 456 5.24 -96.04 -13.07
C GLY A 456 4.65 -96.49 -14.40
N ILE A 457 4.79 -95.65 -15.43
CA ILE A 457 4.29 -95.97 -16.77
C ILE A 457 5.43 -96.53 -17.63
N ALA A 458 5.29 -97.79 -18.06
CA ALA A 458 6.21 -98.38 -19.03
C ALA A 458 5.95 -97.83 -20.43
N THR A 459 7.03 -97.57 -21.17
CA THR A 459 6.92 -97.17 -22.58
C THR A 459 6.54 -98.37 -23.45
N SER A 460 5.91 -98.12 -24.60
CA SER A 460 5.55 -99.16 -25.57
C SER A 460 6.78 -99.98 -26.00
N ASP A 461 7.92 -99.32 -26.17
CA ASP A 461 9.17 -99.96 -26.56
C ASP A 461 9.65 -100.93 -25.49
N ASN A 462 9.61 -100.51 -24.23
CA ASN A 462 10.01 -101.35 -23.11
C ASN A 462 9.08 -102.58 -22.96
N VAL A 463 7.77 -102.39 -23.10
CA VAL A 463 6.80 -103.51 -23.09
C VAL A 463 7.10 -104.49 -24.24
N ALA A 464 7.36 -103.98 -25.46
CA ALA A 464 7.67 -104.81 -26.62
C ALA A 464 8.97 -105.61 -26.44
N THR A 465 10.02 -105.00 -25.90
CA THR A 465 11.29 -105.69 -25.59
C THR A 465 11.09 -106.87 -24.64
N VAL A 466 10.37 -106.64 -23.53
CA VAL A 466 10.08 -107.67 -22.52
C VAL A 466 9.28 -108.83 -23.12
N ILE A 467 8.23 -108.55 -23.90
CA ILE A 467 7.44 -109.58 -24.58
C ILE A 467 8.34 -110.43 -25.51
N ASN A 468 9.16 -109.79 -26.33
CA ASN A 468 10.05 -110.49 -27.26
C ASN A 468 11.06 -111.39 -26.52
N GLN A 469 11.59 -110.94 -25.38
CA GLN A 469 12.51 -111.72 -24.57
C GLN A 469 11.85 -112.96 -23.95
N VAL A 470 10.63 -112.83 -23.39
CA VAL A 470 9.86 -113.97 -22.86
C VAL A 470 9.53 -114.98 -23.97
N VAL A 471 9.13 -114.49 -25.15
CA VAL A 471 8.82 -115.37 -26.30
C VAL A 471 10.06 -116.15 -26.75
N GLN A 472 11.23 -115.51 -26.81
CA GLN A 472 12.48 -116.19 -27.17
C GLN A 472 12.87 -117.28 -26.16
N GLN A 473 12.76 -117.01 -24.86
CA GLN A 473 13.06 -118.01 -23.82
C GLN A 473 12.15 -119.24 -23.95
N ASN A 474 10.83 -119.05 -24.05
CA ASN A 474 9.88 -120.15 -24.24
C ASN A 474 10.14 -120.94 -25.52
N THR A 475 10.62 -120.28 -26.58
CA THR A 475 10.99 -120.94 -27.84
C THR A 475 12.21 -121.85 -27.65
N SER A 476 13.20 -121.41 -26.87
CA SER A 476 14.38 -122.21 -26.51
C SER A 476 13.98 -123.45 -25.71
N ASP A 477 13.23 -123.28 -24.62
CA ASP A 477 12.80 -124.36 -23.73
C ASP A 477 12.00 -125.43 -24.50
N THR A 478 11.14 -125.00 -25.42
CA THR A 478 10.37 -125.91 -26.29
C THR A 478 11.25 -126.72 -27.25
N LYS A 479 12.37 -126.15 -27.72
CA LYS A 479 13.33 -126.86 -28.59
C LYS A 479 14.07 -127.95 -27.82
N GLU A 480 14.53 -127.65 -26.60
CA GLU A 480 15.19 -128.63 -25.73
C GLU A 480 14.24 -129.79 -25.39
N LEU A 481 12.98 -129.48 -25.06
CA LEU A 481 11.96 -130.49 -24.81
C LEU A 481 11.74 -131.41 -26.03
N LYS A 482 11.67 -130.85 -27.25
CA LYS A 482 11.53 -131.63 -28.49
C LYS A 482 12.72 -132.58 -28.73
N GLN A 483 13.94 -132.14 -28.42
CA GLN A 483 15.13 -132.98 -28.54
C GLN A 483 15.10 -134.14 -27.53
N ALA A 484 14.75 -133.86 -26.26
CA ALA A 484 14.63 -134.89 -25.23
C ALA A 484 13.60 -135.98 -25.62
N ILE A 485 12.42 -135.58 -26.12
CA ILE A 485 11.39 -136.51 -26.61
C ILE A 485 11.90 -137.38 -27.76
N SER A 486 12.68 -136.80 -28.69
CA SER A 486 13.22 -137.54 -29.84
C SER A 486 14.22 -138.61 -29.42
N SER A 487 15.09 -138.30 -28.46
CA SER A 487 16.04 -139.27 -27.88
C SER A 487 15.33 -140.45 -27.22
N VAL A 488 14.27 -140.18 -26.44
CA VAL A 488 13.46 -141.24 -25.81
C VAL A 488 12.78 -142.13 -26.85
N SER A 489 12.26 -141.54 -27.93
CA SER A 489 11.66 -142.31 -29.03
C SER A 489 12.66 -143.25 -29.70
N SER A 490 13.89 -142.80 -29.98
CA SER A 490 14.94 -143.65 -30.58
C SER A 490 15.33 -144.80 -29.66
N GLU A 491 15.49 -144.54 -28.36
CA GLU A 491 15.88 -145.59 -27.42
C GLU A 491 14.80 -146.66 -27.27
N THR A 492 13.52 -146.26 -27.27
CA THR A 492 12.40 -147.20 -27.23
C THR A 492 12.38 -148.13 -28.44
N GLN A 493 12.69 -147.60 -29.64
CA GLN A 493 12.75 -148.40 -30.87
C GLN A 493 13.86 -149.46 -30.79
N ARG A 494 15.04 -149.07 -30.26
CA ARG A 494 16.19 -149.94 -30.07
C ARG A 494 15.86 -151.11 -29.14
N VAL A 495 15.34 -150.81 -27.94
CA VAL A 495 14.96 -151.84 -26.95
C VAL A 495 13.97 -152.86 -27.54
N GLY A 496 13.01 -152.40 -28.34
CA GLY A 496 12.08 -153.29 -29.04
C GLY A 496 12.77 -154.29 -29.98
N ALA A 497 13.78 -153.85 -30.74
CA ALA A 497 14.52 -154.71 -31.66
C ALA A 497 15.35 -155.77 -30.93
N HIS A 498 16.02 -155.39 -29.83
CA HIS A 498 16.77 -156.31 -28.97
C HIS A 498 15.88 -157.39 -28.36
N ALA A 499 14.74 -157.00 -27.80
CA ALA A 499 13.78 -157.95 -27.23
C ALA A 499 13.28 -158.95 -28.28
N ALA A 500 12.98 -158.48 -29.50
CA ALA A 500 12.57 -159.35 -30.60
C ALA A 500 13.67 -160.36 -30.99
N ALA A 501 14.94 -159.94 -31.01
CA ALA A 501 16.08 -160.79 -31.35
C ALA A 501 16.28 -161.93 -30.33
N MET A 502 16.12 -161.64 -29.04
CA MET A 502 16.24 -162.65 -27.98
C MET A 502 15.15 -163.73 -28.04
N ALA A 503 13.92 -163.34 -28.39
CA ALA A 503 12.81 -164.27 -28.47
C ALA A 503 12.98 -165.33 -29.58
N ALA A 504 13.86 -165.08 -30.54
CA ALA A 504 14.16 -166.02 -31.62
C ALA A 504 15.09 -167.18 -31.21
N LEU A 505 15.74 -167.13 -30.04
CA LEU A 505 16.67 -168.17 -29.57
C LEU A 505 15.90 -169.41 -29.07
N LYS A 506 15.83 -170.47 -29.90
CA LYS A 506 15.11 -171.72 -29.60
C LYS A 506 16.00 -172.96 -29.66
N PRO A 507 16.14 -173.74 -28.58
CA PRO A 507 16.86 -175.01 -28.58
C PRO A 507 16.11 -176.10 -29.38
N ILE A 508 16.86 -177.04 -29.98
CA ILE A 508 16.33 -178.24 -30.65
C ILE A 508 16.32 -179.46 -29.71
N GLN A 509 15.80 -180.62 -30.18
CA GLN A 509 15.58 -181.82 -29.35
C GLN A 509 16.85 -182.39 -28.70
N TYR A 510 16.65 -183.13 -27.59
CA TYR A 510 17.72 -183.69 -26.77
C TYR A 510 18.44 -184.87 -27.45
N ASP A 511 19.77 -184.81 -27.48
CA ASP A 511 20.66 -185.93 -27.85
C ASP A 511 21.59 -186.25 -26.65
N PRO A 512 21.62 -187.50 -26.15
CA PRO A 512 22.48 -187.90 -25.03
C PRO A 512 23.99 -187.79 -25.30
N LEU A 513 24.44 -187.86 -26.56
CA LEU A 513 25.84 -187.73 -26.94
C LEU A 513 26.23 -186.26 -27.21
N GLU A 514 25.25 -185.39 -27.48
CA GLU A 514 25.46 -183.97 -27.81
C GLU A 514 24.55 -183.02 -26.99
N PRO A 515 24.80 -182.85 -25.67
CA PRO A 515 23.91 -182.10 -24.78
C PRO A 515 23.94 -180.57 -24.91
N THR A 516 24.92 -179.96 -25.58
CA THR A 516 25.10 -178.49 -25.67
C THR A 516 24.76 -177.94 -27.05
N GLN A 517 24.04 -176.82 -27.13
CA GLN A 517 23.59 -176.17 -28.36
C GLN A 517 23.88 -174.67 -28.34
N VAL A 518 24.21 -174.10 -29.50
CA VAL A 518 24.37 -172.66 -29.72
C VAL A 518 23.21 -172.17 -30.61
N MET A 519 22.59 -171.06 -30.24
CA MET A 519 21.45 -170.44 -30.91
C MET A 519 21.86 -169.05 -31.40
N ALA A 520 21.27 -168.62 -32.52
CA ALA A 520 21.40 -167.26 -33.03
C ALA A 520 20.03 -166.75 -33.51
N GLY A 521 19.76 -165.47 -33.30
CA GLY A 521 18.49 -164.82 -33.65
C GLY A 521 18.71 -163.39 -34.12
N VAL A 522 17.75 -162.84 -34.86
CA VAL A 522 17.74 -161.43 -35.29
C VAL A 522 16.33 -160.88 -35.10
N GLY A 523 16.23 -159.63 -34.64
CA GLY A 523 14.98 -158.94 -34.39
C GLY A 523 15.02 -157.54 -34.97
N ASN A 524 13.90 -157.08 -35.52
CA ASN A 524 13.74 -155.72 -36.03
C ASN A 524 12.49 -155.09 -35.40
N TYR A 525 12.59 -153.81 -35.02
CA TYR A 525 11.45 -153.03 -34.56
C TYR A 525 11.57 -151.57 -35.03
N ARG A 526 10.57 -151.12 -35.81
CA ARG A 526 10.49 -149.73 -36.34
C ARG A 526 11.79 -149.20 -36.98
N GLY A 527 12.51 -150.06 -37.70
CA GLY A 527 13.72 -149.69 -38.44
C GLY A 527 15.04 -149.96 -37.70
N GLU A 528 15.01 -150.20 -36.39
CA GLU A 528 16.17 -150.67 -35.62
C GLU A 528 16.26 -152.19 -35.66
N THR A 529 17.49 -152.72 -35.75
CA THR A 529 17.76 -154.17 -35.84
C THR A 529 18.77 -154.59 -34.80
N ALA A 530 18.55 -155.72 -34.15
CA ALA A 530 19.47 -156.32 -33.21
C ALA A 530 19.65 -157.80 -33.52
N ALA A 531 20.84 -158.34 -33.23
CA ALA A 531 21.10 -159.77 -33.27
C ALA A 531 21.16 -160.32 -31.84
N ALA A 532 20.95 -161.62 -31.67
CA ALA A 532 21.11 -162.31 -30.41
C ALA A 532 21.85 -163.63 -30.60
N LEU A 533 22.66 -164.00 -29.62
CA LEU A 533 23.33 -165.28 -29.52
C LEU A 533 22.95 -165.92 -28.20
N GLY A 534 22.71 -167.23 -28.22
CA GLY A 534 22.35 -167.98 -27.04
C GLY A 534 23.03 -169.33 -26.96
N LEU A 535 23.04 -169.89 -25.77
CA LEU A 535 23.58 -171.19 -25.45
C LEU A 535 22.52 -171.96 -24.68
N ALA A 536 22.33 -173.22 -25.01
CA ALA A 536 21.47 -174.14 -24.27
C ALA A 536 22.22 -175.43 -23.94
N HIS A 537 22.01 -175.98 -22.75
CA HIS A 537 22.65 -177.21 -22.32
C HIS A 537 21.66 -178.12 -21.61
N TYR A 538 21.57 -179.37 -22.06
CA TYR A 538 20.74 -180.41 -21.49
C TYR A 538 21.55 -181.28 -20.54
N THR A 539 21.24 -181.28 -19.24
CA THR A 539 21.93 -182.16 -18.29
C THR A 539 21.40 -183.59 -18.31
N ASN A 540 20.15 -183.77 -18.76
CA ASN A 540 19.50 -185.05 -19.02
C ASN A 540 18.27 -184.82 -19.94
N GLU A 541 17.61 -185.90 -20.35
CA GLU A 541 16.41 -185.85 -21.20
C GLU A 541 15.26 -184.97 -20.66
N ASN A 542 15.29 -184.70 -19.35
CA ASN A 542 14.27 -183.95 -18.64
C ASN A 542 14.68 -182.53 -18.27
N THR A 543 15.93 -182.09 -18.44
CA THR A 543 16.38 -180.77 -17.93
C THR A 543 17.24 -180.02 -18.94
N MET A 544 16.93 -178.75 -19.18
CA MET A 544 17.66 -177.83 -20.05
C MET A 544 17.86 -176.46 -19.39
N LEU A 545 19.07 -175.92 -19.51
CA LEU A 545 19.41 -174.54 -19.17
C LEU A 545 19.62 -173.75 -20.46
N ASN A 546 19.21 -172.48 -20.50
CA ASN A 546 19.54 -171.57 -21.59
C ASN A 546 19.96 -170.17 -21.11
N VAL A 547 20.77 -169.50 -21.91
CA VAL A 547 21.22 -168.11 -21.71
C VAL A 547 21.37 -167.44 -23.07
N GLY A 548 21.03 -166.17 -23.17
CA GLY A 548 21.10 -165.39 -24.41
C GLY A 548 21.56 -163.97 -24.16
N VAL A 549 22.28 -163.40 -25.12
CA VAL A 549 22.71 -162.00 -25.13
C VAL A 549 22.40 -161.40 -26.48
N THR A 550 21.94 -160.16 -26.52
CA THR A 550 21.80 -159.41 -27.77
C THR A 550 23.04 -158.60 -28.07
N LEU A 551 23.38 -158.51 -29.34
CA LEU A 551 24.38 -157.62 -29.88
C LEU A 551 23.69 -156.63 -30.81
N GLY A 552 23.80 -155.36 -30.46
CA GLY A 552 23.29 -154.22 -31.22
C GLY A 552 23.96 -152.93 -30.75
N SER A 553 23.89 -151.88 -31.56
CA SER A 553 24.92 -150.84 -31.70
C SER A 553 25.44 -150.12 -30.44
N THR A 554 24.69 -150.06 -29.33
CA THR A 554 25.10 -149.25 -28.15
C THR A 554 24.71 -149.83 -26.79
N HIS A 555 23.60 -150.56 -26.68
CA HIS A 555 23.15 -151.18 -25.43
C HIS A 555 22.79 -152.65 -25.66
N ASN A 556 23.28 -153.55 -24.80
CA ASN A 556 23.04 -154.99 -24.91
C ASN A 556 22.04 -155.47 -23.86
N MET A 557 21.14 -156.37 -24.23
CA MET A 557 20.25 -157.10 -23.32
C MET A 557 20.76 -158.51 -23.08
N VAL A 558 20.46 -159.08 -21.90
CA VAL A 558 20.81 -160.46 -21.50
C VAL A 558 19.57 -161.18 -20.97
N ASN A 559 19.42 -162.47 -21.27
CA ASN A 559 18.40 -163.36 -20.71
C ASN A 559 19.01 -164.69 -20.22
N ALA A 560 18.37 -165.36 -19.28
CA ALA A 560 18.72 -166.71 -18.82
C ALA A 560 17.47 -167.44 -18.31
N GLY A 561 17.42 -168.77 -18.49
CA GLY A 561 16.28 -169.60 -18.12
C GLY A 561 16.62 -171.08 -17.88
N ILE A 562 15.72 -171.79 -17.20
CA ILE A 562 15.78 -173.24 -16.95
C ILE A 562 14.44 -173.89 -17.33
N THR A 563 14.47 -175.09 -17.89
CA THR A 563 13.30 -175.88 -18.27
C THR A 563 13.47 -177.31 -17.76
N HIS A 564 12.44 -177.88 -17.11
CA HIS A 564 12.45 -179.24 -16.58
C HIS A 564 11.13 -179.99 -16.91
N LYS A 565 11.20 -181.29 -17.26
CA LYS A 565 10.06 -182.17 -17.62
C LYS A 565 9.69 -183.10 -16.45
N PHE A 566 8.41 -183.40 -16.25
CA PHE A 566 7.91 -184.25 -15.13
C PHE A 566 6.95 -185.39 -15.61
N GLY A 567 7.08 -186.66 -15.12
CA GLY A 567 6.17 -187.84 -15.38
C GLY A 567 6.69 -189.26 -14.96
N TYR A 568 5.84 -190.30 -14.75
CA TYR A 568 6.18 -191.70 -14.28
C TYR A 568 5.39 -192.84 -15.00
N SER A 569 6.01 -194.00 -15.32
CA SER A 569 5.33 -195.22 -15.87
C SER A 569 5.80 -196.55 -15.21
N PRO A 570 4.93 -197.54 -14.90
CA PRO A 570 5.23 -198.67 -13.99
C PRO A 570 6.00 -199.89 -14.55
N GLU A 571 6.33 -199.99 -15.84
CA GLU A 571 6.96 -201.19 -16.42
C GLU A 571 8.47 -201.35 -16.15
N LYS A 572 9.11 -200.42 -15.41
CA LYS A 572 10.57 -200.37 -15.25
C LYS A 572 11.19 -201.29 -14.17
N LYS A 573 10.46 -202.25 -13.56
CA LYS A 573 10.90 -202.90 -12.29
C LYS A 573 11.64 -204.25 -12.37
N ASN A 574 11.79 -204.93 -13.52
CA ASN A 574 12.57 -206.18 -13.58
C ASN A 574 13.66 -206.19 -14.68
N ILE A 575 14.31 -205.04 -14.88
CA ILE A 575 15.44 -204.93 -15.80
C ILE A 575 16.73 -204.86 -14.97
N PRO A 576 17.71 -205.78 -15.18
CA PRO A 576 19.00 -205.74 -14.48
C PRO A 576 19.70 -204.38 -14.61
N GLU A 577 20.54 -204.02 -13.63
CA GLU A 577 21.22 -202.71 -13.44
C GLU A 577 21.89 -202.09 -14.69
N ARG A 578 22.11 -202.87 -15.75
CA ARG A 578 22.79 -202.50 -17.00
C ARG A 578 21.88 -201.84 -18.06
N TYR A 579 20.57 -201.68 -17.82
CA TYR A 579 19.60 -201.12 -18.78
C TYR A 579 18.84 -199.86 -18.28
N LYS A 580 19.36 -199.13 -17.27
CA LYS A 580 18.69 -197.94 -16.67
C LYS A 580 18.90 -196.60 -17.41
N GLY A 581 19.75 -196.54 -18.44
CA GLY A 581 20.09 -195.30 -19.16
C GLY A 581 19.01 -194.72 -20.11
N GLY A 582 17.79 -195.25 -20.05
CA GLY A 582 16.69 -194.81 -20.89
C GLY A 582 16.59 -195.57 -22.23
N PRO A 583 15.45 -195.46 -22.92
CA PRO A 583 15.11 -196.31 -24.07
C PRO A 583 16.06 -196.18 -25.26
N ILE A 584 16.76 -195.04 -25.40
CA ILE A 584 17.75 -194.82 -26.47
C ILE A 584 19.08 -195.54 -26.15
N SER A 585 19.51 -195.58 -24.89
CA SER A 585 20.76 -196.28 -24.52
C SER A 585 20.61 -197.80 -24.61
N SER A 586 19.40 -198.34 -24.45
CA SER A 586 19.13 -199.78 -24.44
C SER A 586 19.25 -200.48 -25.80
N ILE A 587 19.17 -199.76 -26.94
CA ILE A 587 19.41 -200.33 -28.27
C ILE A 587 20.87 -200.76 -28.43
N TYR A 588 21.81 -199.95 -27.92
CA TYR A 588 23.24 -200.21 -28.05
C TYR A 588 23.69 -201.45 -27.28
N VAL A 589 23.03 -201.78 -26.16
CA VAL A 589 23.39 -202.94 -25.31
C VAL A 589 22.84 -204.27 -25.85
N MET A 590 21.74 -204.26 -26.60
CA MET A 590 21.18 -205.48 -27.21
C MET A 590 22.01 -206.02 -28.40
N GLN A 591 22.73 -205.14 -29.10
CA GLN A 591 23.55 -205.54 -30.25
C GLN A 591 24.77 -206.39 -29.82
N ASP A 592 25.30 -206.14 -28.62
CA ASP A 592 26.47 -206.84 -28.08
C ASP A 592 26.13 -208.28 -27.62
N GLU A 593 24.93 -208.50 -27.08
CA GLU A 593 24.51 -209.83 -26.58
C GLU A 593 24.17 -210.84 -27.69
N MET A 594 23.66 -210.43 -28.86
CA MET A 594 23.38 -211.36 -29.96
C MET A 594 24.65 -212.03 -30.51
N THR A 595 25.76 -211.28 -30.58
CA THR A 595 27.05 -211.79 -31.07
C THR A 595 27.63 -212.88 -30.16
N ARG A 596 27.33 -212.81 -28.85
CA ARG A 596 27.84 -213.76 -27.84
C ARG A 596 27.02 -215.05 -27.74
N MET A 597 25.77 -215.05 -28.20
CA MET A 597 24.90 -216.24 -28.14
C MET A 597 25.22 -217.24 -29.28
N GLN A 598 25.65 -216.74 -30.44
CA GLN A 598 25.96 -217.57 -31.62
C GLN A 598 27.20 -218.45 -31.39
N ALA A 599 28.21 -217.92 -30.67
CA ALA A 599 29.42 -218.66 -30.30
C ALA A 599 29.17 -219.82 -29.30
N LYS A 600 28.03 -219.83 -28.60
CA LYS A 600 27.71 -220.86 -27.58
C LYS A 600 26.96 -222.07 -28.17
N ASN A 601 26.22 -221.90 -29.26
CA ASN A 601 25.52 -223.00 -29.95
C ASN A 601 26.49 -223.92 -30.71
N ASP A 602 27.51 -223.35 -31.36
CA ASP A 602 28.51 -224.13 -32.12
C ASP A 602 29.30 -225.09 -31.21
N ALA A 603 29.53 -224.72 -29.95
CA ALA A 603 30.22 -225.55 -28.96
C ALA A 603 29.38 -226.75 -28.47
N GLN A 604 28.05 -226.63 -28.44
CA GLN A 604 27.16 -227.71 -28.00
C GLN A 604 26.97 -228.80 -29.08
N GLN A 605 27.11 -228.44 -30.35
CA GLN A 605 26.94 -229.39 -31.45
C GLN A 605 28.09 -230.41 -31.52
N LEU A 606 29.31 -230.01 -31.13
CA LEU A 606 30.47 -230.91 -31.05
C LEU A 606 30.36 -231.98 -29.96
N GLU A 607 29.71 -231.67 -28.83
CA GLU A 607 29.60 -232.55 -27.67
C GLU A 607 28.58 -233.68 -27.90
N ILE A 608 27.54 -233.43 -28.71
CA ILE A 608 26.54 -234.44 -29.10
C ILE A 608 27.15 -235.48 -30.07
N GLU A 609 28.09 -235.07 -30.93
CA GLU A 609 28.71 -235.96 -31.92
C GLU A 609 29.67 -236.97 -31.26
N GLN A 610 30.39 -236.56 -30.20
CA GLN A 610 31.23 -237.46 -29.40
C GLN A 610 30.39 -238.50 -28.61
N GLN A 611 29.25 -238.09 -28.04
CA GLN A 611 28.35 -239.01 -27.33
C GLN A 611 27.73 -240.07 -28.26
N ARG A 612 27.57 -239.76 -29.55
CA ARG A 612 27.02 -240.70 -30.54
C ARG A 612 27.99 -241.83 -30.90
N ALA A 613 29.29 -241.53 -30.99
CA ALA A 613 30.32 -242.52 -31.31
C ALA A 613 30.54 -243.53 -30.15
N GLU A 614 30.39 -243.09 -28.90
CA GLU A 614 30.56 -243.95 -27.71
C GLU A 614 29.40 -244.96 -27.54
N ILE A 615 28.17 -244.56 -27.93
CA ILE A 615 27.00 -245.44 -27.93
C ILE A 615 27.11 -246.55 -28.99
N GLU A 616 27.74 -246.29 -30.14
CA GLU A 616 27.89 -247.27 -31.21
C GLU A 616 28.94 -248.35 -30.84
N SER A 617 30.02 -247.95 -30.16
CA SER A 617 31.00 -248.85 -29.51
C SER A 617 30.37 -249.77 -28.46
N LEU A 618 29.49 -249.23 -27.60
CA LEU A 618 28.77 -250.00 -26.58
C LEU A 618 27.77 -251.00 -27.20
N LYS A 619 27.09 -250.65 -28.29
CA LYS A 619 26.19 -251.59 -29.00
C LYS A 619 26.93 -252.77 -29.63
N ALA A 620 28.13 -252.56 -30.17
CA ALA A 620 28.94 -253.64 -30.73
C ALA A 620 29.41 -254.64 -29.65
N MET A 621 29.74 -254.16 -28.44
CA MET A 621 30.10 -255.02 -27.29
C MET A 621 28.91 -255.80 -26.72
N VAL A 622 27.71 -255.23 -26.70
CA VAL A 622 26.50 -255.93 -26.19
C VAL A 622 26.09 -257.08 -27.12
N SER A 623 26.27 -256.97 -28.45
CA SER A 623 26.02 -258.09 -29.36
C SER A 623 27.06 -259.22 -29.26
N GLN A 624 28.24 -259.01 -28.65
CA GLN A 624 29.17 -260.09 -28.31
C GLN A 624 28.78 -260.87 -27.03
N LEU A 625 27.83 -260.36 -26.23
CA LEU A 625 27.48 -260.94 -24.91
C LEU A 625 26.16 -261.72 -24.88
N LEU A 626 25.35 -261.69 -25.93
CA LEU A 626 24.13 -262.50 -26.00
C LEU A 626 24.29 -263.68 -26.97
N VAL A 627 25.01 -264.68 -26.46
CA VAL A 627 24.57 -266.11 -26.41
C VAL A 627 24.64 -266.82 -27.77
N LYS A 628 25.58 -267.75 -28.05
CA LYS A 628 26.20 -268.75 -27.17
C LYS A 628 25.22 -269.31 -26.14
N ASN A 629 24.13 -269.83 -26.70
CA ASN A 629 23.56 -271.14 -26.43
C ASN A 629 23.33 -271.78 -27.79
#